data_AF-A0A7C3JSD3-F1
#
_entry.id   AF-A0A7C3JSD3-F1
#
_cell.length_a   1.000
_cell.length_b   1.000
_cell.length_c   1.000
_cell.angle_alpha   90.00
_cell.angle_beta   90.00
_cell.angle_gamma   90.00
#
_symmetry.space_group_name_H-M   'P 1'
#
loop_
_entity.id
_entity.type
_entity.pdbx_description
1 polymer ?
#
loop_
_entity_poly.entity_id
_entity_poly.type
_entity_poly.pdbx_seq_one_letter_code
_entity_poly.pdbx_strand_id
1 'polypeptide(L)'
;MDPFIAPADYARHLRAIGQDLQSRRLLTFNLEQTDDAYLVWLRPDDSSANEERLAGLGRNRMQKLWGHALPAQEARVFLSGPSGRQLRYTVPELDRLEREQRARRSQDSGAADGHSLPQLLRTVGDLVGRRGERLLGI
;
A
#
# COMPACT_ATOMS: atom_id res chain seq x y z
N MET A 1 13.06 14.04 -16.69
CA MET A 1 12.17 12.96 -17.16
C MET A 1 11.16 12.77 -16.05
N ASP A 2 9.93 13.24 -16.23
CA ASP A 2 8.87 13.01 -15.25
C ASP A 2 8.62 11.50 -15.14
N PRO A 3 8.48 10.94 -13.92
CA PRO A 3 8.35 9.50 -13.75
C PRO A 3 6.96 9.03 -14.19
N PHE A 4 6.77 8.84 -15.49
CA PHE A 4 5.56 8.24 -16.05
C PHE A 4 5.52 6.76 -15.70
N ILE A 5 4.40 6.31 -15.16
CA ILE A 5 4.19 4.89 -14.84
C ILE A 5 3.79 4.14 -16.12
N ALA A 6 4.68 3.26 -16.60
CA ALA A 6 4.41 2.45 -17.79
C ALA A 6 3.38 1.34 -17.52
N PRO A 7 2.55 0.96 -18.51
CA PRO A 7 1.60 -0.15 -18.35
C PRO A 7 2.24 -1.48 -17.96
N ALA A 8 3.49 -1.71 -18.37
CA ALA A 8 4.27 -2.90 -17.99
C ALA A 8 4.54 -2.99 -16.48
N ASP A 9 4.50 -1.87 -15.75
CA ASP A 9 4.77 -1.82 -14.32
C ASP A 9 3.51 -2.01 -13.44
N TYR A 10 2.32 -1.91 -14.02
CA TYR A 10 1.06 -1.92 -13.26
C TYR A 10 0.90 -3.16 -12.39
N ALA A 11 1.14 -4.35 -12.94
CA ALA A 11 1.04 -5.59 -12.18
C ALA A 11 1.95 -5.60 -10.95
N ARG A 12 3.18 -5.11 -11.10
CA ARG A 12 4.18 -5.02 -10.04
C ARG A 12 3.74 -4.02 -8.97
N HIS A 13 3.36 -2.81 -9.39
CA HIS A 13 2.95 -1.73 -8.50
C HIS A 13 1.69 -2.08 -7.72
N LEU A 14 0.64 -2.55 -8.41
CA LEU A 14 -0.63 -2.93 -7.79
C LEU A 14 -0.47 -4.10 -6.82
N ARG A 15 0.42 -5.06 -7.10
CA ARG A 15 0.76 -6.13 -6.15
C ARG A 15 1.38 -5.56 -4.87
N ALA A 16 2.34 -4.65 -5.00
CA ALA A 16 3.03 -4.05 -3.85
C ALA A 16 2.05 -3.23 -2.98
N ILE A 17 1.16 -2.46 -3.62
CA ILE A 17 0.07 -1.73 -2.96
C ILE A 17 -0.86 -2.71 -2.24
N GLY A 18 -1.33 -3.76 -2.91
CA GLY A 18 -2.22 -4.76 -2.31
C GLY A 18 -1.60 -5.46 -1.09
N GLN A 19 -0.29 -5.72 -1.11
CA GLN A 19 0.41 -6.30 0.03
C GLN A 19 0.44 -5.35 1.23
N ASP A 20 0.73 -4.08 0.98
CA ASP A 20 0.73 -3.08 2.04
C ASP A 20 -0.68 -2.86 2.61
N LEU A 21 -1.70 -2.71 1.75
CA LEU A 21 -3.11 -2.56 2.18
C LEU A 21 -3.59 -3.77 2.98
N GLN A 22 -3.33 -5.00 2.51
CA GLN A 22 -3.71 -6.21 3.22
C GLN A 22 -3.00 -6.32 4.59
N SER A 23 -1.73 -5.94 4.68
CA SER A 23 -0.99 -5.96 5.95
C SER A 23 -1.59 -5.00 6.99
N ARG A 24 -2.16 -3.89 6.53
CA ARG A 24 -2.88 -2.88 7.34
C ARG A 24 -4.36 -3.21 7.54
N ARG A 25 -4.84 -4.31 6.97
CA ARG A 25 -6.25 -4.74 6.93
C ARG A 25 -7.18 -3.68 6.30
N LEU A 26 -6.68 -2.95 5.31
CA LEU A 26 -7.44 -1.96 4.54
C LEU A 26 -7.98 -2.65 3.28
N LEU A 27 -9.22 -3.16 3.35
CA LEU A 27 -9.84 -3.92 2.26
C LEU A 27 -10.84 -3.09 1.47
N THR A 28 -11.39 -2.01 2.05
CA THR A 28 -12.30 -1.10 1.36
C THR A 28 -11.58 0.17 0.99
N PHE A 29 -11.34 0.36 -0.30
CA PHE A 29 -10.64 1.52 -0.81
C PHE A 29 -11.02 1.77 -2.27
N ASN A 30 -10.79 3.01 -2.72
CA ASN A 30 -10.70 3.33 -4.14
C ASN A 30 -9.23 3.57 -4.47
N LEU A 31 -8.77 3.09 -5.62
CA LEU A 31 -7.40 3.29 -6.09
C LEU A 31 -7.43 4.05 -7.41
N GLU A 32 -6.62 5.09 -7.54
CA GLU A 32 -6.47 5.88 -8.76
C GLU A 32 -5.00 5.97 -9.16
N GLN A 33 -4.72 5.97 -10.46
CA GLN A 33 -3.37 6.23 -10.98
C GLN A 33 -3.27 7.68 -11.47
N THR A 34 -2.36 8.43 -10.86
CA THR A 34 -1.90 9.72 -11.38
C THR A 34 -0.65 9.52 -12.22
N ASP A 35 -0.20 10.55 -12.94
CA ASP A 35 0.91 10.43 -13.87
C ASP A 35 2.19 9.85 -13.21
N ASP A 36 2.43 10.18 -11.94
CA ASP A 36 3.63 9.84 -11.18
C ASP A 36 3.43 8.95 -9.94
N ALA A 37 2.19 8.62 -9.59
CA ALA A 37 1.87 7.93 -8.34
C ALA A 37 0.53 7.20 -8.38
N TYR A 38 0.26 6.44 -7.32
CA TYR A 38 -1.06 5.91 -7.02
C TYR A 38 -1.63 6.57 -5.78
N LEU A 39 -2.91 6.89 -5.85
CA LEU A 39 -3.69 7.45 -4.75
C LEU A 39 -4.68 6.40 -4.28
N VAL A 40 -4.72 6.15 -2.98
CA VAL A 40 -5.67 5.22 -2.38
C VAL A 40 -6.51 5.98 -1.36
N TRP A 41 -7.81 6.01 -1.60
CA TRP A 41 -8.80 6.66 -0.74
C TRP A 41 -9.45 5.63 0.17
N LEU A 42 -9.40 5.87 1.48
CA LEU A 42 -9.98 4.98 2.48
C LEU A 42 -11.38 5.45 2.86
N ARG A 43 -12.31 4.51 3.06
CA ARG A 43 -13.64 4.84 3.58
C ARG A 43 -13.59 5.18 5.08
N PRO A 44 -14.42 6.12 5.57
CA PRO A 44 -14.46 6.50 6.98
C PRO A 44 -14.77 5.32 7.93
N ASP A 45 -15.60 4.37 7.49
CA ASP A 45 -16.05 3.23 8.30
C ASP A 45 -14.91 2.26 8.67
N ASP A 46 -13.86 2.18 7.84
CA ASP A 46 -12.66 1.37 8.10
C ASP A 46 -11.67 2.07 9.05
N SER A 47 -11.95 3.33 9.43
CA SER A 47 -11.06 4.16 10.24
C SER A 47 -11.31 4.00 11.74
N SER A 48 -12.56 3.89 12.20
CA SER A 48 -12.89 3.82 13.64
C SER A 48 -12.42 2.51 14.29
N ALA A 49 -12.63 1.37 13.63
CA ALA A 49 -12.17 0.06 14.11
C ALA A 49 -10.64 -0.08 14.09
N ASN A 50 -9.94 0.74 13.30
CA ASN A 50 -8.49 0.73 13.18
C ASN A 50 -7.84 1.75 14.12
N GLU A 51 -8.46 2.90 14.36
CA GLU A 51 -8.06 3.86 15.40
C GLU A 51 -8.13 3.22 16.80
N GLU A 52 -9.15 2.44 17.11
CA GLU A 52 -9.25 1.75 18.40
C GLU A 52 -8.15 0.68 18.59
N ARG A 53 -7.71 0.04 17.49
CA ARG A 53 -6.60 -0.93 17.49
C ARG A 53 -5.21 -0.27 17.52
N LEU A 54 -5.05 0.87 16.87
CA LEU A 54 -3.81 1.66 16.89
C LEU A 54 -3.65 2.42 18.22
N ALA A 55 -4.75 2.90 18.81
CA ALA A 55 -4.77 3.56 20.12
C ALA A 55 -4.62 2.58 21.29
N GLY A 56 -5.09 1.34 21.15
CA GLY A 56 -4.97 0.29 22.17
C GLY A 56 -3.54 -0.23 22.40
N LEU A 57 -2.62 -0.01 21.45
CA LEU A 57 -1.19 -0.33 21.62
C LEU A 57 -0.37 0.78 22.28
N GLY A 58 -0.95 1.99 22.41
CA GLY A 58 -0.23 3.21 22.74
C GLY A 58 -0.47 3.74 24.13
N ARG A 59 -0.47 2.90 25.19
CA ARG A 59 -0.60 3.45 26.55
C ARG A 59 0.01 2.67 27.70
N ASN A 60 1.05 1.87 27.48
CA ASN A 60 1.92 1.45 28.59
C ASN A 60 3.33 1.05 28.12
N ARG A 61 4.33 1.82 28.56
CA ARG A 61 5.78 1.49 28.63
C ARG A 61 6.68 1.66 27.38
N MET A 62 6.71 2.81 26.70
CA MET A 62 7.81 3.05 25.73
C MET A 62 8.33 4.49 25.63
N GLN A 63 8.43 5.19 26.76
CA GLN A 63 9.12 6.49 26.84
C GLN A 63 10.66 6.39 26.95
N LYS A 64 11.25 5.18 26.91
CA LYS A 64 12.71 4.99 27.18
C LYS A 64 13.53 4.38 26.04
N LEU A 65 13.01 4.24 24.82
CA LEU A 65 13.72 3.60 23.69
C LEU A 65 13.72 4.44 22.40
N TRP A 66 13.70 5.77 22.49
CA TRP A 66 13.77 6.68 21.35
C TRP A 66 15.23 6.94 20.93
N GLY A 67 15.99 5.87 20.69
CA GLY A 67 17.42 5.93 20.37
C GLY A 67 17.85 5.18 19.10
N HIS A 68 16.99 4.32 18.52
CA HIS A 68 17.31 3.63 17.27
C HIS A 68 16.08 3.52 16.38
N ALA A 69 16.17 4.19 15.23
CA ALA A 69 15.40 3.99 14.00
C ALA A 69 13.93 3.58 14.15
N LEU A 70 13.02 4.55 14.04
CA LEU A 70 11.62 4.28 13.73
C LEU A 70 11.54 3.43 12.45
N PRO A 71 10.82 2.29 12.44
CA PRO A 71 10.59 1.55 11.21
C PRO A 71 9.79 2.44 10.24
N ALA A 72 10.23 2.48 8.98
CA ALA A 72 9.71 3.34 7.90
C ALA A 72 8.21 3.12 7.52
N GLN A 73 7.44 2.39 8.33
CA GLN A 73 6.01 2.12 8.14
C GLN A 73 5.10 3.26 8.62
N GLU A 74 5.55 4.11 9.56
CA GLU A 74 4.70 5.12 10.20
C GLU A 74 4.73 6.52 9.54
N ALA A 75 5.68 6.80 8.66
CA ALA A 75 5.81 8.11 8.02
C ALA A 75 5.00 8.24 6.71
N ARG A 76 3.84 7.59 6.59
CA ARG A 76 2.98 7.80 5.42
C ARG A 76 2.12 9.01 5.69
N VAL A 77 2.36 10.06 4.90
CA VAL A 77 1.58 11.30 4.97
C VAL A 77 0.13 10.96 4.67
N PHE A 78 -0.68 10.84 5.72
CA PHE A 78 -2.13 10.87 5.57
C PHE A 78 -2.50 12.30 5.18
N LEU A 79 -2.85 12.49 3.92
CA LEU A 79 -3.47 13.75 3.51
C LEU A 79 -4.90 13.69 4.04
N SER A 80 -5.14 14.38 5.16
CA SER A 80 -6.48 14.55 5.73
C SER A 80 -7.17 15.67 4.96
N GLY A 81 -8.06 15.31 4.05
CA GLY A 81 -8.93 16.24 3.33
C GLY A 81 -10.41 16.01 3.67
N PRO A 82 -11.31 16.91 3.24
CA PRO A 82 -12.75 16.75 3.42
C PRO A 82 -13.31 15.46 2.80
N SER A 83 -12.56 14.82 1.89
CA SER A 83 -12.91 13.59 1.19
C SER A 83 -12.49 12.29 1.90
N GLY A 84 -11.84 12.37 3.06
CA GLY A 84 -11.36 11.21 3.83
C GLY A 84 -9.83 11.08 3.89
N ARG A 85 -9.37 9.93 4.40
CA ARG A 85 -7.95 9.62 4.62
C ARG A 85 -7.33 9.04 3.35
N GLN A 86 -6.28 9.68 2.84
CA GLN A 86 -5.64 9.28 1.59
C GLN A 86 -4.22 8.74 1.81
N LEU A 87 -3.84 7.68 1.09
CA LEU A 87 -2.48 7.15 0.99
C LEU A 87 -1.93 7.45 -0.41
N ARG A 88 -0.73 8.05 -0.47
CA ARG A 88 0.02 8.22 -1.72
C ARG A 88 1.12 7.16 -1.83
N TYR A 89 1.31 6.61 -3.03
CA TYR A 89 2.36 5.66 -3.37
C TYR A 89 3.11 6.16 -4.60
N THR A 90 4.30 6.71 -4.39
CA THR A 90 5.21 7.09 -5.48
C THR A 90 6.01 5.87 -5.96
N VAL A 91 6.53 5.92 -7.19
CA VAL A 91 7.36 4.83 -7.74
C VAL A 91 8.56 4.47 -6.83
N PRO A 92 9.34 5.44 -6.30
CA PRO A 92 10.44 5.10 -5.38
C PRO A 92 9.98 4.41 -4.09
N GLU A 93 8.81 4.77 -3.57
CA GLU A 93 8.23 4.11 -2.40
C GLU A 93 7.80 2.67 -2.73
N LEU A 94 7.22 2.45 -3.90
CA LEU A 94 6.84 1.11 -4.37
C LEU A 94 8.08 0.21 -4.52
N ASP A 95 9.16 0.73 -5.09
CA ASP A 95 10.44 0.02 -5.19
C ASP A 95 11.04 -0.31 -3.81
N ARG A 96 10.82 0.57 -2.82
CA ARG A 96 11.22 0.29 -1.43
C ARG A 96 10.37 -0.82 -0.82
N LEU A 97 9.05 -0.73 -0.97
CA LEU A 97 8.10 -1.76 -0.47
C LEU A 97 8.41 -3.12 -1.07
N GLU A 98 8.69 -3.20 -2.37
CA GLU A 98 9.07 -4.45 -3.03
C GLU A 98 10.33 -5.09 -2.44
N ARG A 99 11.36 -4.27 -2.16
CA ARG A 99 12.61 -4.75 -1.55
C ARG A 99 12.37 -5.26 -0.13
N GLU A 100 11.63 -4.52 0.68
CA GLU A 100 11.26 -4.93 2.03
C GLU A 100 10.45 -6.24 2.03
N GLN A 101 9.48 -6.37 1.12
CA GLN A 101 8.64 -7.56 0.98
C GLN A 101 9.43 -8.77 0.47
N ARG A 102 10.42 -8.57 -0.41
CA ARG A 102 11.31 -9.64 -0.87
C ARG A 102 12.20 -10.15 0.28
N ALA A 103 12.72 -9.25 1.11
CA ALA A 103 13.51 -9.62 2.29
C ALA A 103 12.68 -10.38 3.35
N ARG A 104 11.38 -10.09 3.48
CA ARG A 104 10.49 -10.85 4.37
C ARG A 104 10.18 -12.25 3.82
N ARG A 105 9.99 -12.42 2.51
CA ARG A 105 9.74 -13.73 1.88
C ARG A 105 10.92 -14.69 1.95
N SER A 106 12.16 -14.19 2.00
CA SER A 106 13.31 -15.07 2.29
C SER A 106 13.25 -15.72 3.68
N GLN A 107 12.36 -15.25 4.56
CA GLN A 107 12.18 -15.78 5.91
C GLN A 107 10.87 -16.57 6.09
N ASP A 108 9.90 -16.42 5.17
CA ASP A 108 8.55 -16.96 5.33
C ASP A 108 8.09 -17.64 4.03
N SER A 109 8.26 -18.96 3.94
CA SER A 109 7.95 -19.77 2.75
C SER A 109 6.50 -20.28 2.74
N GLY A 110 5.54 -19.43 3.14
CA GLY A 110 4.12 -19.76 3.10
C GLY A 110 3.59 -19.86 1.67
N ALA A 111 2.67 -20.80 1.43
CA ALA A 111 1.99 -20.96 0.14
C ALA A 111 1.26 -19.66 -0.27
N ALA A 112 1.33 -19.33 -1.57
CA ALA A 112 0.68 -18.15 -2.10
C ALA A 112 -0.84 -18.35 -2.16
N ASP A 113 -1.60 -17.57 -1.40
CA ASP A 113 -3.06 -17.50 -1.52
C ASP A 113 -3.44 -16.74 -2.79
N GLY A 114 -4.00 -17.47 -3.77
CA GLY A 114 -4.43 -16.93 -5.06
C GLY A 114 -5.63 -15.98 -4.98
N HIS A 115 -6.38 -15.98 -3.87
CA HIS A 115 -7.51 -15.08 -3.64
C HIS A 115 -7.12 -13.85 -2.80
N SER A 116 -5.84 -13.72 -2.44
CA SER A 116 -5.36 -12.57 -1.69
C SER A 116 -5.44 -11.27 -2.51
N LEU A 117 -5.69 -10.16 -1.82
CA LEU A 117 -5.75 -8.82 -2.41
C LEU A 117 -4.54 -8.49 -3.33
N PRO A 118 -3.28 -8.80 -2.96
CA PRO A 118 -2.12 -8.66 -3.83
C PRO A 118 -2.24 -9.37 -5.17
N GLN A 119 -2.82 -10.58 -5.21
CA GLN A 119 -2.93 -11.38 -6.43
C GLN A 119 -4.08 -10.90 -7.30
N LEU A 120 -5.19 -10.49 -6.68
CA LEU A 120 -6.30 -9.85 -7.40
C LEU A 120 -5.84 -8.55 -8.06
N LEU A 121 -5.19 -7.66 -7.30
CA LEU A 121 -4.68 -6.40 -7.82
C LEU A 121 -3.57 -6.58 -8.86
N ARG A 122 -2.68 -7.57 -8.67
CA ARG A 122 -1.71 -7.97 -9.70
C ARG A 122 -2.41 -8.34 -11.00
N THR A 123 -3.46 -9.16 -10.91
CA THR A 123 -4.20 -9.65 -12.08
C THR A 123 -4.86 -8.50 -12.84
N VAL A 124 -5.43 -7.52 -12.14
CA VAL A 124 -5.96 -6.30 -12.76
C VAL A 124 -4.84 -5.54 -13.49
N GLY A 125 -3.69 -5.37 -12.84
CA GLY A 125 -2.53 -4.71 -13.45
C GLY A 125 -2.00 -5.44 -14.67
N ASP A 126 -1.91 -6.77 -14.62
CA ASP A 126 -1.51 -7.62 -15.74
C ASP A 126 -2.50 -7.50 -16.91
N LEU A 127 -3.81 -7.45 -16.64
CA LEU A 127 -4.85 -7.29 -17.66
C LEU A 127 -4.73 -5.94 -18.38
N VAL A 128 -4.65 -4.85 -17.63
CA VAL A 128 -4.54 -3.50 -18.20
C VAL A 128 -3.21 -3.35 -18.94
N GLY A 129 -2.11 -3.83 -18.34
CA GLY A 129 -0.78 -3.81 -18.95
C GLY A 129 -0.71 -4.55 -20.28
N ARG A 130 -1.37 -5.72 -20.40
CA ARG A 130 -1.46 -6.48 -21.66
C ARG A 130 -2.22 -5.76 -22.77
N ARG A 131 -3.18 -4.90 -22.41
CA ARG A 131 -3.91 -4.07 -23.38
C ARG A 131 -3.11 -2.84 -23.79
N GLY A 132 -2.03 -2.51 -23.09
CA GLY A 132 -1.27 -1.28 -23.30
C GLY A 132 -2.07 -0.02 -22.96
N GLU A 133 -3.16 -0.16 -22.21
CA GLU A 133 -4.04 0.94 -21.85
C GLU A 133 -3.59 1.58 -20.54
N ARG A 134 -4.06 2.80 -20.29
CA ARG A 134 -3.82 3.51 -19.04
C ARG A 134 -4.78 3.02 -17.96
N LEU A 135 -4.25 2.69 -16.78
CA LEU A 135 -5.08 2.46 -15.60
C LEU A 135 -5.63 3.80 -15.11
N LEU A 136 -6.95 3.91 -14.92
CA LEU A 136 -7.56 5.13 -14.36
C LEU A 136 -7.86 4.95 -12.87
N GLY A 137 -8.51 3.84 -12.52
CA GLY A 137 -8.76 3.48 -11.14
C GLY A 137 -9.46 2.13 -10.97
N ILE A 138 -9.63 1.72 -9.71
CA ILE A 138 -10.28 0.48 -9.24
C ILE A 138 -11.17 0.83 -8.05
#